data_AF-A0A7X6CWC1-F1
#
_entry.id   AF-A0A7X6CWC1-F1
#
_cell.length_a   1.000
_cell.length_b   1.000
_cell.length_c   1.000
_cell.angle_alpha   90.00
_cell.angle_beta   90.00
_cell.angle_gamma   90.00
#
_symmetry.space_group_name_H-M   'P 1'
#
loop_
_entity.id
_entity.type
_entity.pdbx_description
1 polymer ?
#
loop_
_entity_poly.entity_id
_entity_poly.type
_entity_poly.pdbx_seq_one_letter_code
_entity_poly.pdbx_strand_id
1 'polypeptide(L)' 'MSLCKTIEIDGKPVKFRASAAIPRIYRIKFQRDIYKDLRSLEKSVKTNDEDNSGLD' A
#
# COMPACT_ATOMS: atom_id res chain seq x y z
N MET A 1 7.42 22.22 -0.86
CA MET A 1 6.77 21.56 -2.01
C MET A 1 6.75 20.06 -1.76
N SER A 2 5.60 19.40 -1.91
CA SER A 2 5.48 17.94 -1.72
C SER A 2 5.78 17.25 -3.05
N LEU A 3 6.52 16.14 -3.01
CA LEU A 3 6.85 15.36 -4.20
C LEU A 3 5.57 14.67 -4.71
N CYS A 4 5.15 15.01 -5.92
CA CYS A 4 4.04 14.38 -6.60
C CYS A 4 4.56 13.54 -7.76
N LYS A 5 4.23 12.25 -7.79
CA LYS A 5 4.49 11.33 -8.89
C LYS A 5 3.16 10.74 -9.34
N THR A 6 2.96 10.60 -10.64
CA THR A 6 1.82 9.84 -11.16
C THR A 6 2.28 8.40 -11.31
N ILE A 7 1.55 7.47 -10.72
CA ILE A 7 1.78 6.02 -10.81
C ILE A 7 0.56 5.37 -11.44
N GLU A 8 0.74 4.33 -12.24
CA GLU A 8 -0.37 3.50 -12.72
C GLU A 8 -0.64 2.39 -11.72
N ILE A 9 -1.89 2.30 -11.26
CA ILE A 9 -2.39 1.19 -10.44
C ILE A 9 -3.63 0.66 -11.16
N ASP A 10 -3.67 -0.64 -11.47
CA ASP A 10 -4.78 -1.30 -12.16
C ASP A 10 -5.21 -0.60 -13.47
N GLY A 11 -4.24 -0.13 -14.25
CA GLY A 11 -4.47 0.60 -15.51
C GLY A 11 -5.04 2.01 -15.34
N LYS A 12 -5.11 2.52 -14.10
CA LYS A 12 -5.59 3.88 -13.81
C LYS A 12 -4.42 4.77 -13.36
N PRO A 13 -4.25 5.97 -13.95
CA PRO A 13 -3.24 6.92 -13.51
C PRO A 13 -3.66 7.55 -12.18
N VAL A 14 -2.96 7.21 -11.10
CA VAL A 14 -3.17 7.73 -9.74
C VAL A 14 -2.04 8.69 -9.38
N LYS A 15 -2.39 9.90 -8.94
CA LYS A 15 -1.41 10.87 -8.43
C LYS A 15 -0.99 10.52 -7.01
N PHE A 16 0.22 10.01 -6.87
CA PHE A 16 0.87 9.78 -5.58
C PHE A 16 1.50 11.07 -5.06
N ARG A 17 0.99 11.59 -3.94
CA ARG A 17 1.56 12.73 -3.24
C ARG A 17 2.25 12.25 -1.97
N ALA A 18 3.58 12.30 -1.94
CA ALA A 18 4.37 12.01 -0.75
C ALA A 18 4.18 13.14 0.27
N SER A 19 3.14 13.04 1.09
CA SER A 19 2.81 13.99 2.15
C SER A 19 2.41 13.25 3.42
N ALA A 20 2.76 13.83 4.57
CA ALA A 20 2.40 13.29 5.89
C ALA A 20 0.86 13.30 6.15
N ALA A 21 0.07 13.93 5.28
CA ALA A 21 -1.38 13.90 5.35
C ALA A 21 -1.96 12.52 5.05
N ILE A 22 -1.39 11.78 4.10
CA ILE A 22 -1.88 10.45 3.70
C ILE A 22 -1.79 9.44 4.87
N PRO A 23 -0.65 9.28 5.58
CA PRO A 23 -0.59 8.43 6.76
C PRO A 23 -1.56 8.85 7.88
N ARG A 24 -1.77 10.15 8.09
CA ARG A 24 -2.70 10.67 9.10
C ARG A 24 -4.15 10.32 8.78
N ILE A 25 -4.58 10.53 7.53
CA ILE A 25 -5.93 10.19 7.06
C ILE A 25 -6.16 8.68 7.17
N TYR A 26 -5.20 7.85 6.76
CA TYR A 26 -5.29 6.39 6.88
C TYR A 26 -5.47 5.97 8.34
N ARG A 27 -4.70 6.56 9.25
CA ARG A 27 -4.78 6.28 10.69
C ARG A 27 -6.13 6.69 11.29
N ILE A 28 -6.73 7.78 10.85
CA ILE A 28 -8.07 8.19 11.31
C ILE A 28 -9.14 7.23 10.76
N LYS A 29 -9.09 6.90 9.47
CA LYS A 29 -10.13 6.11 8.80
C LYS A 29 -10.12 4.63 9.21
N PHE A 30 -8.93 4.05 9.37
CA PHE A 30 -8.75 2.61 9.60
C PHE A 30 -8.17 2.29 10.97
N GLN A 31 -7.82 3.30 11.79
CA GLN A 31 -7.24 3.13 13.13
C GLN A 31 -5.95 2.29 13.13
N ARG A 32 -5.27 2.21 11.98
CA ARG A 32 -4.06 1.41 11.74
C ARG A 32 -2.95 2.24 11.13
N ASP A 33 -1.72 1.71 11.19
CA ASP A 33 -0.54 2.35 10.62
C ASP A 33 -0.26 1.80 9.22
N ILE A 34 -0.30 2.68 8.21
CA ILE A 34 -0.10 2.31 6.81
C ILE A 34 1.25 1.64 6.56
N TYR A 35 2.32 2.01 7.30
CA TYR A 35 3.64 1.40 7.10
C TYR A 35 3.70 -0.02 7.68
N LYS A 36 3.00 -0.27 8.80
CA LYS A 36 2.89 -1.63 9.35
C LYS A 36 2.10 -2.54 8.41
N ASP A 37 0.98 -2.04 7.89
CA ASP A 37 0.17 -2.78 6.93
C ASP A 37 0.95 -3.06 5.64
N LEU A 38 1.66 -2.08 5.10
CA LEU A 38 2.50 -2.27 3.91
C LEU A 38 3.65 -3.27 4.16
N ARG A 39 4.28 -3.24 5.35
CA ARG A 39 5.31 -4.23 5.70
C ARG A 39 4.73 -5.64 5.88
N SER A 40 3.52 -5.74 6.42
CA SER A 40 2.83 -7.03 6.53
C SER A 40 2.49 -7.58 5.14
N LEU A 41 2.04 -6.70 4.24
CA LEU A 41 1.75 -7.04 2.85
C LEU A 41 3.02 -7.47 2.11
N GLU A 42 4.13 -6.76 2.30
CA GLU A 42 5.42 -7.14 1.71
C GLU A 42 5.85 -8.54 2.16
N LYS A 43 5.71 -8.84 3.45
CA LYS A 43 5.98 -10.18 3.97
C LYS A 43 5.06 -11.21 3.35
N SER A 44 3.74 -10.97 3.33
CA SER A 44 2.78 -11.92 2.76
C SER A 44 3.05 -12.19 1.29
N VAL A 45 3.36 -11.16 0.50
CA VAL A 45 3.72 -11.31 -0.92
C VAL A 45 5.02 -12.10 -1.08
N LYS A 46 6.03 -11.86 -0.23
CA LYS A 46 7.31 -12.60 -0.26
C LYS A 46 7.19 -14.06 0.23
N THR A 47 6.23 -14.36 1.09
CA THR A 47 5.96 -15.72 1.58
C THR A 47 4.96 -16.48 0.71
N ASN A 48 4.27 -15.81 -0.24
CA ASN A 48 3.50 -16.49 -1.27
C ASN A 48 4.48 -16.91 -2.38
N ASP A 49 5.23 -17.99 -2.12
CA ASP A 49 5.78 -18.81 -3.19
C ASP A 49 4.62 -19.33 -4.05
N GLU A 50 4.80 -19.35 -5.37
CA GLU A 50 3.80 -19.74 -6.38
C GLU A 50 3.14 -21.12 -6.13
N ASP A 51 3.74 -21.94 -5.26
CA ASP A 51 3.27 -23.27 -4.87
C ASP A 51 2.17 -23.30 -3.78
N ASN A 52 1.83 -22.18 -3.13
CA ASN A 52 0.81 -22.14 -2.06
C ASN A 52 -0.39 -21.25 -2.39
N SER A 53 -0.84 -21.21 -3.65
CA SER A 53 -2.21 -20.79 -3.96
C SER A 53 -3.18 -21.88 -3.50
N GLY A 54 -3.47 -21.92 -2.21
CA GLY A 54 -4.52 -22.75 -1.60
C GLY A 54 -5.92 -22.24 -1.97
N LEU A 55 -6.23 -22.24 -3.26
CA LEU A 55 -7.60 -22.31 -3.75
C LEU A 55 -8.00 -23.79 -3.73
N ASP A 56 -8.45 -24.25 -2.57
CA ASP A 56 -9.45 -25.31 -2.43
C ASP A 56 -10.67 -24.71 -1.70
#